data_AF-A0A424NTZ8-F1
#
_entry.id   AF-A0A424NTZ8-F1
#
_cell.length_a   1.000
_cell.length_b   1.000
_cell.length_c   1.000
_cell.angle_alpha   90.00
_cell.angle_beta   90.00
_cell.angle_gamma   90.00
#
_symmetry.space_group_name_H-M   'P 1'
#
loop_
_entity.id
_entity.type
_entity.pdbx_description
1 polymer ?
#
loop_
_entity_poly.entity_id
_entity_poly.type
_entity_poly.pdbx_seq_one_letter_code
_entity_poly.pdbx_strand_id
1 'polypeptide(L)'
;MESIKNIYGKRNPKSHIEQRCQRLYTKQLDGLSTRQLVLQHAQRESISEKTAWADWKTVTAWNSTDLERDRVDILSRLHSMRQRLFNAALKKGQLQTAHMILDSLGRANGETQEAVNVNMPPSLNIQIESKE
;
A
#
# COMPACT_ATOMS: atom_id res chain seq x y z
N MET A 1 18.89 -4.92 47.82
CA MET A 1 19.17 -4.43 46.45
C MET A 1 18.25 -3.26 46.20
N GLU A 2 18.77 -2.03 46.29
CA GLU A 2 17.98 -0.82 46.03
C GLU A 2 17.50 -0.81 44.57
N SER A 3 16.19 -0.66 44.38
CA SER A 3 15.59 -0.53 43.06
C SER A 3 16.09 0.78 42.45
N ILE A 4 16.86 0.71 41.37
CA ILE A 4 17.34 1.88 40.62
C ILE A 4 16.12 2.72 40.24
N LYS A 5 16.01 3.89 40.85
CA LYS A 5 14.92 4.83 40.61
C LYS A 5 15.16 5.45 39.24
N ASN A 6 14.45 4.97 38.22
CA ASN A 6 14.54 5.56 36.87
C ASN A 6 14.26 7.07 36.95
N ILE A 7 15.16 7.86 36.37
CA ILE A 7 15.10 9.33 36.34
C ILE A 7 13.85 9.82 35.58
N TYR A 8 13.27 8.96 34.75
CA TYR A 8 12.07 9.19 33.96
C TYR A 8 10.90 8.32 34.44
N GLY A 9 9.67 8.80 34.19
CA GLY A 9 8.42 8.11 34.52
C GLY A 9 8.31 6.72 33.89
N LYS A 10 7.41 5.89 34.43
CA LYS A 10 7.15 4.55 33.90
C LYS A 10 6.58 4.63 32.48
N ARG A 11 7.05 3.76 31.59
CA ARG A 11 6.53 3.66 30.22
C ARG A 11 5.06 3.23 30.25
N ASN A 12 4.24 3.86 29.41
CA ASN A 12 2.85 3.45 29.23
C ASN A 12 2.76 1.98 28.78
N PRO A 13 1.72 1.24 29.20
CA PRO A 13 1.51 -0.13 28.77
C PRO A 13 1.32 -0.20 27.25
N LYS A 14 1.75 -1.31 26.64
CA LYS A 14 1.69 -1.50 25.18
C LYS A 14 0.26 -1.37 24.64
N SER A 15 -0.73 -1.88 25.37
CA SER A 15 -2.16 -1.78 25.02
C SER A 15 -2.63 -0.34 24.86
N HIS A 16 -2.15 0.58 25.71
CA HIS A 16 -2.50 1.99 25.61
C HIS A 16 -1.89 2.65 24.36
N ILE A 17 -0.67 2.25 23.99
CA ILE A 17 0.00 2.74 22.78
C ILE A 17 -0.74 2.22 21.54
N GLU A 18 -1.14 0.95 21.55
CA GLU A 18 -1.89 0.34 20.44
C GLU A 18 -3.25 1.00 20.23
N GLN A 19 -4.04 1.20 21.29
CA GLN A 19 -5.32 1.91 21.20
C GLN A 19 -5.16 3.33 20.65
N ARG A 20 -4.06 3.99 21.00
CA ARG A 20 -3.71 5.31 20.46
C ARG A 20 -3.41 5.24 18.96
N CYS A 21 -2.62 4.29 18.51
CA CYS A 21 -2.38 4.05 17.09
C CYS A 21 -3.67 3.70 16.33
N GLN A 22 -4.57 2.91 16.91
CA GLN A 22 -5.87 2.59 16.30
C GLN A 22 -6.73 3.83 16.06
N ARG A 23 -6.74 4.78 17.01
CA ARG A 23 -7.42 6.07 16.80
C ARG A 23 -6.82 6.87 15.65
N LEU A 24 -5.49 6.90 15.52
CA LEU A 24 -4.80 7.54 14.40
C LEU A 24 -5.13 6.86 13.06
N TYR A 25 -5.15 5.53 13.03
CA TYR A 25 -5.54 4.73 11.86
C TYR A 25 -6.95 5.09 11.38
N THR A 26 -7.94 5.11 12.28
CA THR A 26 -9.33 5.47 11.90
C THR A 26 -9.46 6.89 11.33
N LYS A 27 -8.56 7.80 11.73
CA LYS A 27 -8.56 9.20 11.29
C LYS A 27 -7.99 9.42 9.90
N GLN A 28 -7.38 8.43 9.28
CA GLN A 28 -6.88 8.53 7.91
C GLN A 28 -8.01 8.72 6.89
N LEU A 29 -9.24 8.33 7.24
CA LEU A 29 -10.43 8.50 6.39
C LEU A 29 -10.94 9.95 6.33
N ASP A 30 -10.44 10.84 7.20
CA ASP A 30 -10.87 12.25 7.25
C ASP A 30 -10.31 13.08 6.07
N GLY A 31 -9.44 12.52 5.21
CA GLY A 31 -8.93 13.16 4.00
C GLY A 31 -7.89 14.27 4.23
N LEU A 32 -7.38 14.42 5.45
CA LEU A 32 -6.36 15.40 5.81
C LEU A 32 -4.96 14.97 5.35
N SER A 33 -4.06 15.95 5.22
CA SER A 33 -2.64 15.64 4.98
C SER A 33 -2.03 14.87 6.17
N THR A 34 -1.04 14.02 5.88
CA THR A 34 -0.34 13.22 6.90
C THR A 34 0.16 14.07 8.08
N ARG A 35 0.81 15.20 7.80
CA ARG A 35 1.34 16.08 8.84
C ARG A 35 0.23 16.63 9.72
N GLN A 36 -0.90 17.01 9.13
CA GLN A 36 -2.05 17.53 9.87
C GLN A 36 -2.69 16.45 10.75
N LEU A 37 -2.79 15.20 10.26
CA LEU A 37 -3.25 14.06 11.07
C LEU A 37 -2.34 13.84 12.28
N VAL A 38 -1.02 13.84 12.08
CA VAL A 38 -0.04 13.64 13.16
C VAL A 38 -0.11 14.77 14.19
N LEU A 39 -0.24 16.03 13.75
CA LEU A 39 -0.36 17.17 14.66
C LEU A 39 -1.67 17.15 15.46
N GLN A 40 -2.80 16.85 14.82
CA GLN A 40 -4.08 16.70 15.52
C GLN A 40 -4.06 15.54 16.51
N HIS A 41 -3.42 14.42 16.15
CA HIS A 41 -3.22 13.27 17.02
C HIS A 41 -2.35 13.62 18.23
N ALA A 42 -1.25 14.33 18.01
CA ALA A 42 -0.38 14.81 19.08
C ALA A 42 -1.14 15.68 20.08
N GLN A 43 -1.96 16.62 19.57
CA GLN A 43 -2.77 17.50 20.39
C GLN A 43 -3.86 16.73 21.16
N ARG A 44 -4.61 15.85 20.49
CA ARG A 44 -5.70 15.06 21.09
C ARG A 44 -5.22 14.14 22.20
N GLU A 45 -4.11 13.45 21.96
CA GLU A 45 -3.56 12.46 22.89
C GLU A 45 -2.61 13.08 23.93
N SER A 46 -2.41 14.40 23.86
CA SER A 46 -1.48 15.14 24.72
C SER A 46 -0.07 14.54 24.72
N ILE A 47 0.46 14.23 23.53
CA ILE A 47 1.79 13.65 23.34
C ILE A 47 2.69 14.57 22.52
N SER A 48 4.01 14.36 22.64
CA SER A 48 4.97 15.06 21.79
C SER A 48 4.80 14.70 20.32
N GLU A 49 5.10 15.65 19.42
CA GLU A 49 5.08 15.42 17.97
C GLU A 49 5.96 14.23 17.58
N LYS A 50 7.13 14.08 18.22
CA LYS A 50 8.04 12.94 18.00
C LYS A 50 7.36 11.60 18.30
N THR A 51 6.57 11.52 19.37
CA THR A 51 5.81 10.31 19.71
C THR A 51 4.69 10.06 18.70
N ALA A 52 4.00 11.11 18.27
CA ALA A 52 2.93 10.99 17.25
C ALA A 52 3.48 10.49 15.90
N TRP A 53 4.67 10.94 15.49
CA TRP A 53 5.36 10.39 14.31
C TRP A 53 5.78 8.93 14.49
N ALA A 54 6.12 8.50 15.70
CA ALA A 54 6.41 7.09 15.97
C ALA A 54 5.14 6.23 15.83
N ASP A 55 4.00 6.70 16.34
CA ASP A 55 2.71 6.05 16.15
C ASP A 55 2.33 5.98 14.66
N TRP A 56 2.57 7.06 13.91
CA TRP A 56 2.33 7.09 12.47
C TRP A 56 3.13 6.05 11.70
N LYS A 57 4.39 5.77 12.10
CA LYS A 57 5.17 4.68 11.50
C LYS A 57 4.50 3.32 11.71
N THR A 58 3.95 3.07 12.90
CA THR A 58 3.20 1.85 13.20
C THR A 58 1.94 1.76 12.34
N VAL A 59 1.16 2.84 12.26
CA VAL A 59 -0.04 2.92 11.42
C VAL A 59 0.29 2.73 9.93
N THR A 60 1.39 3.31 9.46
CA THR A 60 1.85 3.13 8.07
C THR A 60 2.17 1.66 7.79
N ALA A 61 2.79 0.96 8.73
CA ALA A 61 3.06 -0.47 8.58
C ALA A 61 1.75 -1.28 8.53
N TRP A 62 0.75 -0.95 9.35
CA TRP A 62 -0.58 -1.56 9.29
C TRP A 62 -1.23 -1.37 7.93
N ASN A 63 -1.20 -0.16 7.38
CA ASN A 63 -1.73 0.12 6.04
C ASN A 63 -1.05 -0.72 4.97
N SER A 64 0.27 -0.89 5.02
CA SER A 64 0.98 -1.75 4.07
C SER A 64 0.55 -3.21 4.19
N THR A 65 0.39 -3.72 5.42
CA THR A 65 -0.07 -5.10 5.66
C THR A 65 -1.52 -5.30 5.20
N ASP A 66 -2.41 -4.38 5.52
CA ASP A 66 -3.81 -4.43 5.09
C ASP A 66 -3.92 -4.34 3.58
N LEU A 67 -3.19 -3.42 2.94
CA LEU A 67 -3.20 -3.29 1.48
C LEU A 67 -2.72 -4.57 0.78
N GLU A 68 -1.69 -5.24 1.32
CA GLU A 68 -1.20 -6.50 0.75
C GLU A 68 -2.24 -7.62 0.89
N ARG A 69 -2.91 -7.73 2.04
CA ARG A 69 -4.02 -8.67 2.23
C ARG A 69 -5.16 -8.37 1.27
N ASP A 70 -5.59 -7.12 1.22
CA ASP A 70 -6.74 -6.68 0.44
C ASP A 70 -6.46 -6.79 -1.07
N ARG A 71 -5.20 -6.66 -1.50
CA ARG A 71 -4.78 -6.89 -2.88
C ARG A 71 -5.19 -8.29 -3.37
N VAL A 72 -4.98 -9.33 -2.56
CA VAL A 72 -5.34 -10.71 -2.94
C VAL A 72 -6.85 -10.82 -3.16
N ASP A 73 -7.65 -10.25 -2.26
CA ASP A 73 -9.11 -10.27 -2.36
C ASP A 73 -9.63 -9.45 -3.55
N ILE A 74 -9.04 -8.28 -3.80
CA ILE A 74 -9.37 -7.43 -4.95
C ILE A 74 -9.04 -8.14 -6.25
N LEU A 75 -7.89 -8.81 -6.33
CA LEU A 75 -7.48 -9.57 -7.52
C LEU A 75 -8.44 -10.72 -7.82
N SER A 76 -8.85 -11.48 -6.79
CA SER A 76 -9.85 -12.55 -6.94
C SER A 76 -11.18 -12.01 -7.47
N ARG A 77 -11.68 -10.91 -6.87
CA ARG A 77 -12.90 -10.23 -7.35
C ARG A 77 -12.74 -9.74 -8.79
N LEU A 78 -11.61 -9.12 -9.13
CA LEU A 78 -11.32 -8.65 -10.48
C LEU A 78 -11.31 -9.79 -11.50
N HIS A 79 -10.69 -10.92 -11.15
CA HIS A 79 -10.69 -12.11 -11.98
C HIS A 79 -12.13 -12.62 -12.23
N SER A 80 -12.96 -12.70 -11.18
CA SER A 80 -14.38 -13.07 -11.32
C SER A 80 -15.18 -12.10 -12.22
N MET A 81 -14.86 -10.81 -12.17
CA MET A 81 -15.52 -9.79 -13.00
C MET A 81 -15.10 -9.94 -14.46
N ARG A 82 -13.82 -10.19 -14.72
CA ARG A 82 -13.30 -10.47 -16.06
C ARG A 82 -13.93 -11.73 -16.67
N GLN A 83 -14.06 -12.82 -15.90
CA GLN A 83 -14.70 -14.05 -16.38
C GLN A 83 -16.18 -13.83 -16.75
N ARG A 84 -16.92 -13.06 -15.94
CA ARG A 84 -18.31 -12.70 -16.25
C ARG A 84 -18.42 -11.85 -17.52
N LEU A 85 -17.52 -10.89 -17.68
CA LEU A 85 -17.46 -10.05 -18.88
C LEU A 85 -17.12 -10.87 -20.13
N PHE A 86 -16.19 -11.80 -20.02
CA PHE A 86 -15.82 -12.73 -21.10
C PHE A 86 -17.03 -13.57 -21.55
N ASN A 87 -17.73 -14.21 -20.61
CA ASN A 87 -18.91 -15.01 -20.91
C ASN A 87 -20.01 -14.15 -21.58
N ALA A 88 -20.21 -12.91 -21.13
CA ALA A 88 -21.16 -11.99 -21.74
C ALA A 88 -20.77 -11.57 -23.17
N ALA A 89 -19.48 -11.33 -23.42
CA ALA A 89 -18.95 -10.99 -24.74
C ALA A 89 -19.10 -12.16 -25.73
N LEU A 90 -18.78 -13.39 -25.29
CA LEU A 90 -18.98 -14.61 -26.09
C LEU A 90 -20.45 -14.81 -26.46
N LYS A 91 -21.37 -14.68 -25.49
CA LYS A 91 -22.81 -14.81 -25.75
C LYS A 91 -23.32 -13.81 -26.79
N LYS A 92 -22.73 -12.62 -26.86
CA LYS A 92 -23.05 -11.57 -27.84
C LYS A 92 -22.30 -11.70 -29.17
N GLY A 93 -21.40 -12.67 -29.31
CA GLY A 93 -20.55 -12.82 -30.51
C GLY A 93 -19.47 -11.74 -30.65
N GLN A 94 -19.16 -11.00 -29.59
CA GLN A 94 -18.13 -9.95 -29.60
C GLN A 94 -16.74 -10.56 -29.42
N LEU A 95 -16.25 -11.25 -30.44
CA LEU A 95 -15.02 -12.05 -30.39
C LEU A 95 -13.76 -11.19 -30.16
N GLN A 96 -13.71 -9.96 -30.68
CA GLN A 96 -12.59 -9.05 -30.45
C GLN A 96 -12.47 -8.64 -28.97
N THR A 97 -13.60 -8.35 -28.33
CA THR A 97 -13.65 -8.03 -26.90
C THR A 97 -13.29 -9.25 -26.05
N ALA A 98 -13.75 -10.44 -26.44
CA ALA A 98 -13.39 -11.69 -25.78
C ALA A 98 -11.88 -11.97 -25.85
N HIS A 99 -11.25 -11.74 -27.02
CA HIS A 99 -9.81 -11.86 -27.22
C HIS A 99 -9.03 -10.90 -26.31
N MET A 100 -9.43 -9.62 -26.24
CA MET A 100 -8.79 -8.63 -25.36
C MET A 100 -8.87 -9.02 -23.88
N ILE A 101 -9.98 -9.62 -23.44
CA ILE A 101 -10.13 -10.10 -22.06
C ILE A 101 -9.22 -11.31 -21.80
N LEU A 102 -9.13 -12.25 -22.75
CA LEU A 102 -8.21 -13.40 -22.65
C LEU A 102 -6.75 -12.95 -22.58
N ASP A 103 -6.34 -12.02 -23.43
CA ASP A 103 -4.99 -11.46 -23.43
C ASP A 103 -4.69 -10.72 -22.11
N SER A 104 -5.67 -9.99 -21.56
CA SER A 104 -5.56 -9.40 -20.21
C SER A 104 -5.46 -10.44 -19.09
N LEU A 105 -6.07 -11.62 -19.24
CA LEU A 105 -5.97 -12.72 -18.27
C LEU A 105 -4.61 -13.41 -18.39
N GLY A 106 -4.13 -13.69 -19.60
CA GLY A 106 -2.80 -14.24 -19.86
C GLY A 106 -1.69 -13.35 -19.32
N ARG A 107 -1.80 -12.01 -19.49
CA ARG A 107 -0.83 -11.06 -18.91
C ARG A 107 -0.82 -11.10 -17.39
N ALA A 108 -2.00 -11.19 -16.77
CA ALA A 108 -2.12 -11.22 -15.32
C ALA A 108 -1.55 -12.52 -14.70
N ASN A 109 -1.58 -13.63 -15.45
CA ASN A 109 -1.00 -14.91 -15.06
C ASN A 109 0.48 -15.06 -15.46
N GLY A 110 1.07 -14.05 -16.12
CA GLY A 110 2.45 -14.10 -16.62
C GLY A 110 2.65 -14.99 -17.85
N GLU A 111 1.57 -15.46 -18.49
CA GLU A 111 1.62 -16.27 -19.72
C GLU A 111 2.05 -15.44 -20.94
N THR A 112 1.72 -14.14 -20.94
CA THR A 112 2.15 -13.17 -21.95
C THR A 112 3.11 -12.15 -21.32
N GLN A 113 4.21 -12.63 -20.74
CA GLN A 113 5.42 -11.82 -20.78
C GLN A 113 5.76 -11.65 -22.25
N GLU A 114 5.69 -10.41 -22.77
CA GLU A 114 6.29 -10.08 -24.05
C GLU A 114 7.69 -10.68 -24.01
N ALA A 115 7.93 -11.69 -24.85
CA ALA A 115 9.28 -12.21 -25.02
C ALA A 115 10.13 -10.97 -25.31
N VAL A 116 11.00 -10.61 -24.37
CA VAL A 116 11.97 -9.53 -24.53
C VAL A 116 12.53 -9.73 -25.92
N ASN A 117 12.23 -8.80 -26.83
CA ASN A 117 12.56 -8.95 -28.22
C ASN A 117 14.08 -9.08 -28.31
N VAL A 118 14.57 -10.31 -28.41
CA VAL A 118 16.00 -10.68 -28.34
C VAL A 118 16.77 -10.03 -29.50
N ASN A 119 16.05 -9.44 -30.47
CA ASN A 119 16.58 -8.72 -31.63
C ASN A 119 16.67 -7.20 -31.47
N MET A 120 16.36 -6.60 -30.31
CA MET A 120 16.71 -5.19 -30.09
C MET A 120 18.18 -5.08 -29.68
N PRO A 121 19.03 -4.39 -30.46
CA PRO A 121 20.40 -4.12 -30.04
C PRO A 121 20.38 -3.28 -28.75
N PRO A 122 21.35 -3.50 -27.83
CA PRO A 122 21.41 -2.74 -26.59
C PRO A 122 21.54 -1.25 -26.88
N SER A 123 20.58 -0.45 -26.42
CA SER A 123 20.61 1.01 -26.53
C SER A 123 21.48 1.60 -25.43
N LEU A 124 22.55 2.31 -25.79
CA LEU A 124 23.49 2.94 -24.87
C LEU A 124 23.23 4.46 -24.85
N ASN A 125 22.64 4.96 -23.76
CA ASN A 125 22.37 6.39 -23.57
C ASN A 125 23.46 6.99 -22.67
N ILE A 126 24.35 7.81 -23.23
CA ILE A 126 25.38 8.55 -22.48
C ILE A 126 24.86 9.97 -22.24
N GLN A 127 24.67 10.34 -20.97
CA GLN A 127 24.48 11.74 -20.56
C GLN A 127 25.81 12.26 -20.01
N ILE A 128 26.34 13.32 -20.62
CA ILE A 128 27.56 14.00 -20.18
C ILE A 128 27.12 15.22 -19.39
N GLU A 129 27.36 15.21 -18.08
CA GLU A 129 27.17 16.39 -17.24
C GLU A 129 28.41 17.29 -17.34
N SER A 130 28.19 18.60 -17.48
CA SER A 130 29.27 19.59 -17.54
C SER A 130 29.83 19.80 -16.14
N LYS A 131 31.16 19.83 -16.01
CA LYS A 131 31.84 20.07 -14.74
C LYS A 131 31.73 21.55 -14.36
N GLU A 132 30.91 21.86 -13.36
CA GLU A 132 31.04 23.10 -12.57
C GLU A 132 32.19 22.97 -11.55
#